data_AF-A0A7Y7D3P6-F1
#
_entry.id   AF-A0A7Y7D3P6-F1
#
_cell.length_a   1.000
_cell.length_b   1.000
_cell.length_c   1.000
_cell.angle_alpha   90.00
_cell.angle_beta   90.00
_cell.angle_gamma   90.00
#
_symmetry.space_group_name_H-M   'P 1'
#
loop_
_entity.id
_entity.type
_entity.pdbx_description
1 polymer ?
#
loop_
_entity_poly.entity_id
_entity_poly.type
_entity_poly.pdbx_seq_one_letter_code
_entity_poly.pdbx_strand_id
1 'polypeptide(L)'
;MAIIVGGVVIEGTNSLEFCVSCHSMEQTVYQEYKKSLHYKNEYGVRVECPDCHVPQVYPDKLIAKVIAAKDVLHEILGTIDTKEKFETHRLRMAERVWAKMEATESRECRNCHSFDAMDLEEMGRRAQRKHPQAMQDGKHCIQCHKGVVHELPEDYED
;
A
#
# COMPACT_ATOMS: atom_id res chain seq x y z
N MET A 1 26.12 0.65 -19.26
CA MET A 1 25.78 1.96 -18.68
C MET A 1 24.28 2.23 -18.65
N ALA A 2 23.55 2.19 -19.78
CA ALA A 2 22.11 2.51 -19.81
C ALA A 2 21.23 1.67 -18.85
N ILE A 3 21.52 0.37 -18.72
CA ILE A 3 20.79 -0.54 -17.81
C ILE A 3 21.05 -0.19 -16.33
N ILE A 4 22.29 0.17 -15.98
CA ILE A 4 22.67 0.57 -14.62
C ILE A 4 21.99 1.89 -14.26
N VAL A 5 21.99 2.86 -15.18
CA VAL A 5 21.30 4.14 -14.99
C VAL A 5 19.79 3.94 -14.86
N GLY A 6 19.18 3.10 -15.70
CA GLY A 6 17.76 2.78 -15.61
C GLY A 6 17.36 2.14 -14.28
N GLY A 7 18.17 1.20 -13.78
CA GLY A 7 17.95 0.58 -12.47
C GLY A 7 18.02 1.58 -11.31
N VAL A 8 19.01 2.47 -11.32
CA VAL A 8 19.17 3.52 -10.29
C VAL A 8 17.98 4.49 -10.27
N VAL A 9 17.45 4.89 -11.43
CA VAL A 9 16.26 5.76 -11.51
C VAL A 9 15.01 5.07 -10.98
N ILE A 10 14.80 3.80 -11.35
CA ILE A 10 13.65 3.02 -10.85
C ILE A 10 13.71 2.91 -9.32
N GLU A 11 14.90 2.63 -8.78
CA GLU A 11 15.07 2.47 -7.34
C GLU A 11 14.93 3.80 -6.59
N GLY A 12 15.49 4.88 -7.11
CA GLY A 12 15.32 6.21 -6.52
C GLY A 12 13.83 6.62 -6.44
N THR A 13 13.05 6.27 -7.45
CA THR A 13 11.59 6.51 -7.46
C THR A 13 10.80 5.46 -6.67
N ASN A 14 11.45 4.45 -6.07
CA ASN A 14 10.90 3.48 -5.12
C ASN A 14 11.36 3.79 -3.69
N SER A 15 11.41 5.06 -3.29
CA SER A 15 11.78 5.46 -1.94
C SER A 15 10.64 6.19 -1.26
N LEU A 16 10.55 6.09 0.07
CA LEU A 16 9.63 6.92 0.85
C LEU A 16 9.83 8.42 0.54
N GLU A 17 11.09 8.87 0.46
CA GLU A 17 11.44 10.26 0.16
C GLU A 17 10.83 10.74 -1.17
N PHE A 18 10.93 9.93 -2.23
CA PHE A 18 10.29 10.25 -3.50
C PHE A 18 8.76 10.27 -3.38
N CYS A 19 8.18 9.25 -2.76
CA CYS A 19 6.72 9.12 -2.61
C CYS A 19 6.09 10.31 -1.87
N VAL A 20 6.79 10.90 -0.89
CA VAL A 20 6.30 12.03 -0.09
C VAL A 20 6.87 13.38 -0.55
N SER A 21 7.59 13.42 -1.67
CA SER A 21 8.09 14.67 -2.26
C SER A 21 6.98 15.55 -2.82
N CYS A 22 5.81 14.96 -3.12
CA CYS A 22 4.59 15.68 -3.47
C CYS A 22 3.89 16.17 -2.19
N HIS A 23 3.53 17.45 -2.16
CA HIS A 23 2.81 18.06 -1.03
C HIS A 23 1.48 17.35 -0.73
N SER A 24 0.78 16.87 -1.75
CA SER A 24 -0.47 16.10 -1.59
C SER A 24 -0.25 14.83 -0.78
N MET A 25 0.85 14.11 -0.98
CA MET A 25 1.19 12.89 -0.25
C MET A 25 1.72 13.18 1.15
N GLU A 26 2.58 14.20 1.29
CA GLU A 26 3.17 14.62 2.57
C GLU A 26 2.09 15.04 3.57
N GLN A 27 1.11 15.83 3.12
CA GLN A 27 0.10 16.42 4.01
C GLN A 27 -1.06 15.48 4.34
N THR A 28 -1.23 14.39 3.58
CA THR A 28 -2.35 13.44 3.73
C THR A 28 -1.86 12.07 4.22
N VAL A 29 -1.73 11.10 3.32
CA VAL A 29 -1.43 9.70 3.58
C VAL A 29 -0.13 9.48 4.36
N TYR A 30 0.86 10.36 4.23
CA TYR A 30 2.09 10.27 5.02
C TYR A 30 1.84 10.54 6.51
N GLN A 31 0.94 11.48 6.84
CA GLN A 31 0.59 11.77 8.23
C GLN A 31 -0.14 10.59 8.89
N GLU A 32 -0.96 9.86 8.12
CA GLU A 32 -1.63 8.63 8.56
C GLU A 32 -0.61 7.49 8.72
N TYR A 33 0.26 7.31 7.71
CA TYR A 33 1.33 6.32 7.75
C TYR A 33 2.19 6.44 9.00
N LYS A 34 2.59 7.67 9.39
CA LYS A 34 3.37 7.94 10.62
C LYS A 34 2.75 7.42 11.91
N LYS A 35 1.42 7.24 11.94
CA LYS A 35 0.68 6.73 13.11
C LYS A 35 0.51 5.21 13.07
N SER A 36 0.85 4.56 11.97
CA SER A 36 0.66 3.12 11.77
C SER A 36 1.79 2.28 12.38
N LEU A 37 1.49 1.00 12.61
CA LEU A 37 2.49 0.00 13.01
C LEU A 37 3.54 -0.28 11.92
N HIS A 38 3.22 -0.01 10.66
CA HIS A 38 4.15 -0.13 9.53
C HIS A 38 5.20 0.99 9.54
N TYR A 39 4.90 2.12 10.18
CA TYR A 39 5.88 3.17 10.48
C TYR A 39 6.63 2.85 11.77
N LYS A 40 5.97 2.63 12.90
CA LYS A 40 6.67 2.39 14.17
C LYS A 40 6.03 1.25 14.95
N ASN A 41 6.82 0.24 15.24
CA ASN A 41 6.45 -0.94 16.02
C ASN A 41 7.56 -1.31 17.00
N GLU A 42 7.26 -2.27 17.87
CA GLU A 42 8.17 -2.79 18.90
C GLU A 42 9.29 -3.68 18.35
N TYR A 43 9.16 -4.16 17.11
CA TYR A 43 10.11 -5.08 16.47
C TYR A 43 11.24 -4.36 15.71
N GLY A 44 11.14 -3.03 15.55
CA GLY A 44 12.14 -2.23 14.83
C GLY A 44 12.10 -2.39 13.31
N VAL A 45 11.05 -3.00 12.76
CA VAL A 45 10.87 -3.17 11.30
C VAL A 45 10.19 -1.93 10.72
N ARG A 46 10.64 -1.49 9.54
CA ARG A 46 10.03 -0.41 8.78
C ARG A 46 9.51 -0.96 7.46
N VAL A 47 8.24 -0.73 7.16
CA VAL A 47 7.64 -1.02 5.85
C VAL A 47 7.26 0.32 5.23
N GLU A 48 7.79 0.64 4.06
CA GLU A 48 7.60 1.93 3.40
C GLU A 48 6.53 1.87 2.31
N CYS A 49 6.17 3.03 1.75
CA CYS A 49 5.21 3.15 0.65
C CYS A 49 5.44 2.14 -0.51
N PRO A 50 6.65 1.99 -1.08
CA PRO A 50 6.89 1.09 -2.21
C PRO A 50 6.68 -0.38 -1.86
N ASP A 51 6.89 -0.81 -0.60
CA ASP A 51 6.75 -2.22 -0.21
C ASP A 51 5.32 -2.73 -0.39
N CYS A 52 4.33 -1.84 -0.22
CA CYS A 52 2.91 -2.14 -0.40
C CYS A 52 2.37 -1.69 -1.77
N HIS A 53 2.85 -0.56 -2.31
CA HIS A 53 2.27 0.04 -3.53
C HIS A 53 2.97 -0.35 -4.83
N VAL A 54 4.23 -0.79 -4.77
CA VAL A 54 5.04 -1.12 -5.94
C VAL A 54 5.39 -2.62 -5.94
N PRO A 55 5.05 -3.37 -7.01
CA PRO A 55 5.45 -4.76 -7.12
C PRO A 55 6.98 -4.90 -7.10
N GLN A 56 7.52 -5.84 -6.31
CA GLN A 56 8.96 -6.08 -6.26
C GLN A 56 9.47 -6.88 -7.48
N VAL A 57 8.58 -7.59 -8.17
CA VAL A 57 8.88 -8.47 -9.30
C VAL A 57 8.70 -7.79 -10.66
N TYR A 58 9.50 -8.21 -11.64
CA TYR A 58 9.32 -7.85 -13.05
C TYR A 58 8.42 -8.90 -13.74
N PRO A 59 7.60 -8.51 -14.74
CA PRO A 59 7.49 -7.18 -15.36
C PRO A 59 6.59 -6.18 -14.61
N ASP A 60 5.84 -6.64 -13.59
CA ASP A 60 4.81 -5.85 -12.91
C ASP A 60 5.32 -4.52 -12.32
N LYS A 61 6.56 -4.50 -11.81
CA LYS A 61 7.22 -3.28 -11.33
C LYS A 61 7.24 -2.18 -12.40
N LEU A 62 7.63 -2.51 -13.64
CA LEU A 62 7.71 -1.54 -14.73
C LEU A 62 6.33 -1.07 -15.17
N ILE A 63 5.36 -1.99 -15.23
CA ILE A 63 3.98 -1.65 -15.58
C ILE A 63 3.43 -0.66 -14.56
N ALA A 64 3.65 -0.90 -13.27
CA ALA A 64 3.24 0.01 -12.20
C ALA A 64 3.89 1.40 -12.35
N LYS A 65 5.17 1.47 -12.75
CA LYS A 65 5.86 2.75 -12.99
C LYS A 65 5.29 3.53 -14.17
N VAL A 66 4.94 2.84 -15.26
CA VAL A 66 4.27 3.48 -16.41
C VAL A 66 2.90 4.02 -16.00
N ILE A 67 2.13 3.25 -15.23
CA ILE A 67 0.81 3.68 -14.74
C ILE A 67 0.95 4.88 -13.78
N ALA A 68 1.95 4.87 -12.90
CA ALA A 68 2.20 5.94 -11.92
C ALA A 68 2.57 7.29 -12.57
N ALA A 69 2.97 7.32 -13.85
CA ALA A 69 3.20 8.57 -14.56
C ALA A 69 1.93 9.48 -14.58
N LYS A 70 0.73 8.89 -14.51
CA LYS A 70 -0.52 9.64 -14.38
C LYS A 70 -0.60 10.42 -13.07
N ASP A 71 0.01 9.90 -11.99
CA ASP A 71 -0.10 10.50 -10.67
C ASP A 71 0.71 11.81 -10.64
N VAL A 72 1.86 11.84 -11.32
CA VAL A 72 2.64 13.07 -11.56
C VAL A 72 1.85 14.09 -12.38
N LEU A 73 1.17 13.64 -13.43
CA LEU A 73 0.30 14.54 -14.22
C LEU A 73 -0.82 15.13 -13.37
N HIS A 74 -1.49 14.32 -12.56
CA HIS A 74 -2.59 14.76 -11.71
C HIS A 74 -2.15 15.65 -10.55
N GLU A 75 -0.93 15.48 -10.06
CA GLU A 75 -0.28 16.41 -9.13
C GLU A 75 -0.09 17.79 -9.78
N ILE A 76 0.48 17.84 -10.99
CA ILE A 76 0.68 19.10 -11.75
C ILE A 76 -0.66 19.78 -12.04
N LEU A 77 -1.71 19.01 -12.33
CA LEU A 77 -3.06 19.52 -12.56
C LEU A 77 -3.79 19.95 -11.27
N GLY A 78 -3.23 19.67 -10.09
CA GLY A 78 -3.85 20.01 -8.81
C GLY A 78 -5.12 19.22 -8.51
N THR A 79 -5.17 17.94 -8.92
CA THR A 79 -6.35 17.09 -8.77
C THR A 79 -6.68 16.80 -7.31
N ILE A 80 -5.64 16.68 -6.46
CA ILE A 80 -5.72 16.39 -5.02
C ILE A 80 -4.78 17.28 -4.20
N ASP A 81 -4.55 18.52 -4.66
CA ASP A 81 -3.60 19.49 -4.05
C ASP A 81 -4.07 20.08 -2.71
N THR A 82 -5.31 19.83 -2.32
CA THR A 82 -5.84 20.16 -0.99
C THR A 82 -6.42 18.93 -0.33
N LYS A 83 -6.46 18.94 1.01
CA LYS A 83 -7.09 17.87 1.79
C LYS A 83 -8.53 17.60 1.31
N GLU A 84 -9.32 18.64 1.08
CA GLU A 84 -10.72 18.48 0.66
C GLU A 84 -10.87 17.82 -0.72
N LYS A 85 -9.98 18.17 -1.68
CA LYS A 85 -9.93 17.48 -2.97
C LYS A 85 -9.46 16.04 -2.83
N PHE A 86 -8.47 15.78 -1.96
CA PHE A 86 -8.02 14.42 -1.64
C PHE A 86 -9.18 13.59 -1.07
N GLU A 87 -9.90 14.11 -0.08
CA GLU A 87 -11.04 13.42 0.53
C GLU A 87 -12.13 13.11 -0.49
N THR A 88 -12.46 14.07 -1.37
CA THR A 88 -13.43 13.88 -2.48
C THR A 88 -13.06 12.72 -3.40
N HIS A 89 -11.77 12.40 -3.55
CA HIS A 89 -11.28 11.31 -4.38
C HIS A 89 -10.87 10.07 -3.59
N ARG A 90 -10.87 10.12 -2.25
CA ARG A 90 -10.25 9.11 -1.38
C ARG A 90 -10.80 7.73 -1.63
N LEU A 91 -12.12 7.56 -1.61
CA LEU A 91 -12.75 6.26 -1.83
C LEU A 91 -12.36 5.67 -3.18
N ARG A 92 -12.51 6.44 -4.27
CA ARG A 92 -12.14 5.99 -5.62
C ARG A 92 -10.67 5.60 -5.73
N MET A 93 -9.77 6.32 -5.04
CA MET A 93 -8.34 5.97 -5.01
C MET A 93 -8.09 4.69 -4.20
N ALA A 94 -8.72 4.58 -3.03
CA ALA A 94 -8.62 3.41 -2.16
C ALA A 94 -9.13 2.14 -2.85
N GLU A 95 -10.30 2.19 -3.48
CA GLU A 95 -10.90 1.08 -4.24
C GLU A 95 -9.98 0.57 -5.36
N ARG A 96 -9.29 1.48 -6.07
CA ARG A 96 -8.33 1.08 -7.12
C ARG A 96 -7.14 0.34 -6.53
N VAL A 97 -6.65 0.77 -5.37
CA VAL A 97 -5.55 0.08 -4.66
C VAL A 97 -6.02 -1.26 -4.14
N TRP A 98 -7.20 -1.34 -3.53
CA TRP A 98 -7.77 -2.58 -3.02
C TRP A 98 -8.05 -3.58 -4.14
N ALA A 99 -8.63 -3.14 -5.26
CA ALA A 99 -8.86 -3.99 -6.42
C ALA A 99 -7.54 -4.55 -6.99
N LYS A 100 -6.48 -3.73 -7.04
CA LYS A 100 -5.15 -4.19 -7.45
C LYS A 100 -4.59 -5.24 -6.47
N MET A 101 -4.68 -4.98 -5.18
CA MET A 101 -4.23 -5.91 -4.15
C MET A 101 -5.06 -7.20 -4.16
N GLU A 102 -6.35 -7.14 -4.45
CA GLU A 102 -7.21 -8.32 -4.53
C GLU A 102 -6.87 -9.15 -5.78
N ALA A 103 -6.74 -8.51 -6.94
CA ALA A 103 -6.37 -9.16 -8.20
C ALA A 103 -4.97 -9.80 -8.18
N THR A 104 -4.11 -9.40 -7.24
CA THR A 104 -2.77 -9.95 -7.03
C THR A 104 -2.69 -10.82 -5.78
N GLU A 105 -3.84 -11.19 -5.21
CA GLU A 105 -3.95 -12.03 -4.02
C GLU A 105 -3.11 -11.51 -2.84
N SER A 106 -3.11 -10.20 -2.64
CA SER A 106 -2.33 -9.47 -1.63
C SER A 106 -0.82 -9.79 -1.70
N ARG A 107 -0.28 -9.97 -2.92
CA ARG A 107 1.13 -10.31 -3.15
C ARG A 107 2.09 -9.44 -2.32
N GLU A 108 1.89 -8.13 -2.34
CA GLU A 108 2.76 -7.19 -1.63
C GLU A 108 2.67 -7.37 -0.10
N CYS A 109 1.49 -7.66 0.45
CA CYS A 109 1.35 -8.02 1.86
C CYS A 109 2.13 -9.30 2.19
N ARG A 110 2.08 -10.29 1.29
CA ARG A 110 2.70 -11.61 1.45
C ARG A 110 4.22 -11.63 1.34
N ASN A 111 4.83 -10.53 0.87
CA ASN A 111 6.28 -10.39 0.92
C ASN A 111 6.82 -10.32 2.36
N CYS A 112 5.98 -9.90 3.32
CA CYS A 112 6.35 -9.80 4.73
C CYS A 112 5.44 -10.61 5.66
N HIS A 113 4.17 -10.82 5.29
CA HIS A 113 3.18 -11.55 6.08
C HIS A 113 2.80 -12.86 5.41
N SER A 114 3.28 -13.97 5.95
CA SER A 114 2.92 -15.29 5.47
C SER A 114 2.08 -16.02 6.50
N PHE A 115 1.07 -16.77 6.05
CA PHE A 115 0.18 -17.51 6.96
C PHE A 115 0.91 -18.56 7.80
N ASP A 116 2.00 -19.12 7.29
CA ASP A 116 2.86 -20.10 7.96
C ASP A 116 3.76 -19.49 9.04
N ALA A 117 4.05 -18.19 8.96
CA ALA A 117 4.81 -17.45 9.98
C ALA A 117 3.92 -16.78 11.03
N MET A 118 2.59 -16.89 10.92
CA MET A 118 1.65 -16.36 11.90
C MET A 118 1.55 -17.29 13.11
N ASP A 119 1.86 -16.78 14.30
CA ASP A 119 1.54 -17.46 15.55
C ASP A 119 0.07 -17.21 15.91
N LEU A 120 -0.80 -18.19 15.61
CA LEU A 120 -2.22 -18.06 15.89
C LEU A 120 -2.50 -18.03 17.40
N GLU A 121 -1.72 -18.74 18.23
CA GLU A 121 -2.00 -18.84 19.67
C GLU A 121 -1.80 -17.50 20.38
N GLU A 122 -0.84 -16.70 19.92
CA GLU A 122 -0.58 -15.33 20.41
C GLU A 122 -1.53 -14.27 19.82
N MET A 123 -2.31 -14.60 18.79
CA MET A 123 -3.26 -13.68 18.18
C MET A 123 -4.58 -13.59 18.93
N GLY A 124 -5.30 -12.47 18.78
CA GLY A 124 -6.64 -12.31 19.36
C GLY A 124 -7.65 -13.35 18.85
N ARG A 125 -8.65 -13.69 19.67
CA ARG A 125 -9.66 -14.75 19.39
C ARG A 125 -10.31 -14.68 18.01
N ARG A 126 -10.50 -13.47 17.46
CA ARG A 126 -11.07 -13.28 16.12
C ARG A 126 -10.13 -13.80 15.03
N ALA A 127 -8.85 -13.43 15.10
CA ALA A 127 -7.82 -13.85 14.15
C ALA A 127 -7.57 -15.36 14.23
N GLN A 128 -7.48 -15.92 15.45
CA GLN A 128 -7.43 -17.37 15.70
C GLN A 128 -8.51 -18.17 14.97
N ARG A 129 -9.72 -17.62 14.88
CA ARG A 129 -10.84 -18.27 14.17
C ARG A 129 -10.86 -17.96 12.67
N LYS A 130 -10.51 -16.74 12.28
CA LYS A 130 -10.71 -16.25 10.91
C LYS A 130 -9.55 -16.57 9.98
N HIS A 131 -8.30 -16.54 10.44
CA HIS A 131 -7.15 -16.85 9.60
C HIS A 131 -7.15 -18.32 9.12
N PRO A 132 -7.42 -19.34 9.95
CA PRO A 132 -7.52 -20.72 9.47
C PRO A 132 -8.61 -20.90 8.40
N GLN A 133 -9.77 -20.26 8.60
CA GLN A 133 -10.84 -20.30 7.61
C GLN A 133 -10.43 -19.59 6.31
N ALA A 134 -9.79 -18.42 6.41
CA ALA A 134 -9.30 -17.69 5.25
C ALA A 134 -8.30 -18.52 4.43
N MET A 135 -7.40 -19.25 5.09
CA MET A 135 -6.46 -20.16 4.43
C MET A 135 -7.18 -21.29 3.69
N GLN A 136 -8.19 -21.90 4.31
CA GLN A 136 -8.99 -22.97 3.69
C GLN A 136 -9.82 -22.46 2.51
N ASP A 137 -10.39 -21.27 2.63
CA ASP A 137 -11.22 -20.62 1.62
C ASP A 137 -10.39 -20.00 0.48
N GLY A 138 -9.05 -20.01 0.58
CA GLY A 138 -8.16 -19.34 -0.36
C GLY A 138 -8.32 -17.82 -0.37
N LYS A 139 -8.75 -17.21 0.73
CA LYS A 139 -8.92 -15.75 0.85
C LYS A 139 -7.59 -15.02 0.96
N HIS A 140 -7.60 -13.75 0.61
CA HIS A 140 -6.42 -12.90 0.58
C HIS A 140 -6.54 -11.77 1.62
N CYS A 141 -5.40 -11.23 2.05
CA CYS A 141 -5.30 -10.30 3.18
C CYS A 141 -6.24 -9.09 3.03
N ILE A 142 -6.23 -8.46 1.85
CA ILE A 142 -6.98 -7.22 1.59
C ILE A 142 -8.51 -7.40 1.61
N GLN A 143 -9.01 -8.64 1.50
CA GLN A 143 -10.45 -8.91 1.53
C GLN A 143 -11.05 -8.67 2.93
N CYS A 144 -10.24 -8.70 3.98
CA CYS A 144 -10.66 -8.38 5.35
C CYS A 144 -9.95 -7.16 5.92
N HIS A 145 -8.72 -6.88 5.48
CA HIS A 145 -7.86 -5.83 6.02
C HIS A 145 -7.84 -4.60 5.12
N LYS A 146 -8.97 -3.95 4.91
CA LYS A 146 -9.00 -2.59 4.33
C LYS A 146 -8.68 -1.56 5.43
N GLY A 147 -7.99 -0.48 5.05
CA GLY A 147 -7.60 0.56 6.01
C GLY A 147 -6.47 0.16 6.98
N VAL A 148 -5.51 -0.65 6.52
CA VAL A 148 -4.39 -1.15 7.37
C VAL A 148 -3.48 -0.03 7.87
N VAL A 149 -3.13 0.88 6.98
CA VAL A 149 -2.18 1.99 7.23
C VAL A 149 -2.88 3.34 7.13
N HIS A 150 -3.73 3.47 6.12
CA HIS A 150 -4.49 4.69 5.84
C HIS A 150 -5.89 4.59 6.41
N GLU A 151 -6.42 5.72 6.86
CA GLU A 151 -7.77 5.80 7.40
C GLU A 151 -8.79 5.39 6.32
N LEU A 152 -9.79 4.59 6.69
CA LEU A 152 -10.88 4.23 5.78
C LEU A 152 -11.61 5.49 5.30
N PRO A 153 -12.01 5.57 4.02
CA PRO A 153 -12.86 6.65 3.54
C PRO A 153 -14.16 6.72 4.36
N GLU A 154 -14.65 7.92 4.65
CA GLU A 154 -15.87 8.11 5.46
C GLU A 154 -17.12 7.51 4.79
N ASP A 155 -17.14 7.49 3.46
CA ASP A 155 -18.18 6.98 2.60
C ASP A 155 -18.01 5.49 2.23
N TYR A 156 -17.06 4.80 2.86
CA TYR A 156 -16.84 3.38 2.64
C TYR A 156 -17.86 2.52 3.39
N GLU A 157 -18.58 1.66 2.66
CA GLU A 157 -19.49 0.64 3.19
C GLU A 157 -18.91 -0.76 2.93
N ASP A 158 -18.87 -1.59 3.97
CA ASP A 158 -18.31 -2.97 3.98
C ASP A 158 -19.19 -4.00 3.27
#